data_AF-A0A2D7S0N1-F1
#
_entry.id   AF-A0A2D7S0N1-F1
#
_cell.length_a   1.000
_cell.length_b   1.000
_cell.length_c   1.000
_cell.angle_alpha   90.00
_cell.angle_beta   90.00
_cell.angle_gamma   90.00
#
_symmetry.space_group_name_H-M   'P 1'
#
loop_
_entity.id
_entity.type
_entity.pdbx_description
1 polymer ?
#
loop_
_entity_poly.entity_id
_entity_poly.type
_entity_poly.pdbx_seq_one_letter_code
_entity_poly.pdbx_strand_id
1 'polypeptide(L)'
;MSVDVTKVYEEIAADEGKILHCYMCSENHKTVGIGHKVLPNDPEANLPVHGAYDNVPEEEGITEERCYELFQNDIQIAIEGCQVIYDNWEELPQEMQHILTNMCFQLGQGGLSRFKNMNSAVSQEAWGMVSLEMMDSRWAQQTPERAARLRDRVLAMTGEE
;
A
#
# COMPACT_ATOMS: atom_id res chain seq x y z
N MET A 1 3.94 14.33 -13.45
CA MET A 1 3.46 12.98 -13.80
C MET A 1 2.97 12.39 -12.51
N SER A 2 1.71 11.99 -12.41
CA SER A 2 1.10 11.55 -11.15
C SER A 2 1.04 10.03 -11.07
N VAL A 3 0.86 9.54 -9.84
CA VAL A 3 0.54 8.14 -9.54
C VAL A 3 -0.71 7.71 -10.32
N ASP A 4 -0.64 6.54 -10.96
CA ASP A 4 -1.78 5.94 -11.64
C ASP A 4 -2.54 5.09 -10.61
N VAL A 5 -3.58 5.69 -10.03
CA VAL A 5 -4.36 5.07 -8.95
C VAL A 5 -4.99 3.75 -9.39
N THR A 6 -5.36 3.60 -10.66
CA THR A 6 -5.97 2.37 -11.18
C THR A 6 -4.95 1.24 -11.23
N LYS A 7 -3.74 1.52 -11.73
CA LYS A 7 -2.66 0.51 -11.74
C LYS A 7 -2.27 0.09 -10.33
N VAL A 8 -2.10 1.05 -9.43
CA VAL A 8 -1.76 0.75 -8.02
C VAL A 8 -2.90 0.02 -7.31
N TYR A 9 -4.16 0.31 -7.64
CA TYR A 9 -5.31 -0.45 -7.16
C TYR A 9 -5.24 -1.92 -7.54
N GLU A 10 -5.01 -2.25 -8.82
CA GLU A 10 -4.93 -3.64 -9.27
C GLU A 10 -3.80 -4.40 -8.59
N GLU A 11 -2.65 -3.75 -8.40
CA GLU A 11 -1.50 -4.33 -7.69
C GLU A 11 -1.81 -4.61 -6.22
N ILE A 12 -2.34 -3.62 -5.49
CA ILE A 12 -2.64 -3.78 -4.06
C ILE A 12 -3.81 -4.77 -3.87
N ALA A 13 -4.82 -4.75 -4.74
CA ALA A 13 -5.93 -5.70 -4.71
C ALA A 13 -5.44 -7.14 -4.89
N ALA A 14 -4.42 -7.36 -5.74
CA ALA A 14 -3.82 -8.67 -5.93
C ALA A 14 -3.00 -9.13 -4.71
N ASP A 15 -2.37 -8.20 -3.98
CA ASP A 15 -1.58 -8.50 -2.78
C ASP A 15 -2.41 -8.73 -1.53
N GLU A 16 -3.33 -7.80 -1.24
CA GLU A 16 -4.11 -7.77 0.01
C GLU A 16 -5.41 -8.60 -0.11
N GLY A 17 -5.86 -8.86 -1.34
CA GLY A 17 -7.20 -9.36 -1.60
C GLY A 17 -8.27 -8.29 -1.42
N LYS A 18 -9.52 -8.66 -1.69
CA LYS A 18 -10.70 -7.79 -1.56
C LYS A 18 -11.77 -8.49 -0.72
N ILE A 19 -12.13 -7.91 0.41
CA ILE A 19 -13.18 -8.43 1.31
C ILE A 19 -14.25 -7.35 1.48
N LEU A 20 -15.45 -7.59 0.97
CA LEU A 20 -16.54 -6.61 0.97
C LEU A 20 -17.31 -6.54 2.29
N HIS A 21 -16.86 -7.20 3.35
CA HIS A 21 -17.46 -7.13 4.68
C HIS A 21 -16.41 -6.85 5.74
N CYS A 22 -16.86 -6.33 6.89
CA CYS A 22 -15.93 -6.02 7.97
C CYS A 22 -15.41 -7.30 8.61
N TYR A 23 -14.09 -7.40 8.78
CA TYR A 23 -13.41 -8.51 9.45
C TYR A 23 -12.38 -7.99 10.46
N MET A 24 -11.92 -8.85 11.38
CA MET A 24 -10.80 -8.53 12.27
C MET A 24 -9.49 -8.97 11.62
N CYS A 25 -8.54 -8.05 11.47
CA CYS A 25 -7.19 -8.40 11.02
C CYS A 25 -6.39 -9.10 12.14
N SER A 26 -5.18 -9.59 11.81
CA SER A 26 -4.28 -10.25 12.78
C SER A 26 -3.87 -9.36 13.96
N GLU A 27 -4.00 -8.04 13.81
CA GLU A 27 -3.72 -7.04 14.85
C GLU A 27 -4.97 -6.64 15.66
N ASN A 28 -6.09 -7.36 15.52
CA ASN A 28 -7.39 -7.04 16.15
C ASN A 28 -7.91 -5.63 15.80
N HIS A 29 -7.64 -5.15 14.60
CA HIS A 29 -8.31 -3.97 14.05
C HIS A 29 -9.45 -4.40 13.13
N LYS A 30 -10.53 -3.62 13.14
CA LYS A 30 -11.63 -3.77 12.19
C LYS A 30 -11.15 -3.30 10.82
N THR A 31 -11.27 -4.15 9.83
CA THR A 31 -10.76 -3.94 8.46
C THR A 31 -11.82 -4.30 7.44
N VAL A 32 -11.85 -3.59 6.31
CA VAL A 32 -12.78 -3.84 5.20
C VAL A 32 -12.12 -3.51 3.85
N GLY A 33 -12.68 -3.99 2.75
CA GLY A 33 -12.21 -3.70 1.40
C GLY A 33 -10.85 -4.31 1.12
N ILE A 34 -9.90 -3.48 0.68
CA ILE A 34 -8.51 -3.85 0.33
C ILE A 34 -7.60 -3.41 1.48
N GLY A 35 -7.83 -3.95 2.67
CA GLY A 35 -7.03 -3.63 3.85
C GLY A 35 -7.32 -2.27 4.51
N HIS A 36 -8.45 -1.62 4.20
CA HIS A 36 -8.85 -0.35 4.82
C HIS A 36 -9.15 -0.55 6.31
N LYS A 37 -8.46 0.21 7.17
CA LYS A 37 -8.69 0.20 8.62
C LYS A 37 -9.91 1.06 8.94
N VAL A 38 -10.98 0.43 9.39
CA VAL A 38 -12.22 1.11 9.78
C VAL A 38 -11.99 1.92 11.05
N LEU A 39 -12.16 3.23 10.98
CA LEU A 39 -12.10 4.15 12.10
C LEU A 39 -13.47 4.27 12.77
N PRO A 40 -13.54 4.71 14.04
CA PRO A 40 -14.82 4.86 14.75
C PRO A 40 -15.81 5.85 14.12
N ASN A 41 -15.32 6.77 13.29
CA ASN A 41 -16.13 7.78 12.61
C ASN A 41 -16.63 7.33 11.24
N ASP A 42 -16.16 6.20 10.73
CA ASP A 42 -16.57 5.69 9.43
C ASP A 42 -17.97 5.09 9.51
N PRO A 43 -18.80 5.19 8.46
CA PRO A 43 -20.12 4.55 8.44
C PRO A 43 -20.03 3.03 8.64
N GLU A 44 -18.93 2.43 8.18
CA GLU A 44 -18.61 1.01 8.33
C GLU A 44 -18.35 0.62 9.80
N ALA A 45 -18.10 1.57 10.70
CA ALA A 45 -17.85 1.29 12.13
C ALA A 45 -19.03 0.54 12.78
N ASN A 46 -20.25 0.78 12.32
CA ASN A 46 -21.47 0.15 12.85
C ASN A 46 -21.79 -1.21 12.24
N LEU A 47 -21.10 -1.62 11.17
CA LEU A 47 -21.35 -2.90 10.52
C LEU A 47 -20.94 -4.09 11.41
N PRO A 48 -21.63 -5.24 11.32
CA PRO A 48 -21.21 -6.46 12.00
C PRO A 48 -19.83 -6.92 11.51
N VAL A 49 -19.07 -7.56 12.40
CA VAL A 49 -17.76 -8.11 12.08
C VAL A 49 -17.90 -9.61 11.89
N HIS A 50 -17.44 -10.11 10.74
CA HIS A 50 -17.48 -11.51 10.38
C HIS A 50 -16.05 -12.07 10.19
N GLY A 51 -15.93 -13.38 10.03
CA GLY A 51 -14.69 -13.99 9.58
C GLY A 51 -14.33 -13.53 8.17
N ALA A 52 -13.04 -13.35 7.89
CA ALA A 52 -12.54 -12.92 6.57
C ALA A 52 -13.02 -13.83 5.41
N TYR A 53 -13.32 -15.09 5.71
CA TYR A 53 -13.76 -16.12 4.75
C TYR A 53 -15.22 -16.56 4.95
N ASP A 54 -15.99 -15.83 5.76
CA ASP A 54 -17.40 -16.13 5.95
C ASP A 54 -18.23 -15.69 4.74
N ASN A 55 -19.29 -16.42 4.44
CA ASN A 55 -20.30 -15.99 3.47
C ASN A 55 -21.23 -14.98 4.15
N VAL A 56 -20.95 -13.70 3.95
CA VAL A 56 -21.74 -12.60 4.51
C VAL A 56 -22.76 -12.12 3.46
N PRO A 57 -24.03 -11.88 3.83
CA PRO A 57 -25.01 -11.27 2.94
C PRO A 57 -24.54 -9.89 2.47
N GLU A 58 -24.79 -9.54 1.21
CA GLU A 58 -24.40 -8.24 0.65
C GLU A 58 -24.95 -7.04 1.45
N GLU A 59 -26.09 -7.22 2.13
CA GLU A 59 -26.74 -6.23 3.00
C GLU A 59 -25.92 -5.89 4.27
N GLU A 60 -25.07 -6.82 4.71
CA GLU A 60 -24.22 -6.68 5.90
C GLU A 60 -22.78 -6.25 5.54
N GLY A 61 -22.49 -6.12 4.24
CA GLY A 61 -21.22 -5.66 3.67
C GLY A 61 -21.25 -4.24 3.11
N ILE A 62 -20.19 -3.89 2.40
CA ILE A 62 -20.06 -2.68 1.60
C ILE A 62 -20.16 -3.04 0.11
N THR A 63 -20.60 -2.07 -0.71
CA THR A 63 -20.62 -2.23 -2.16
C THR A 63 -19.20 -2.15 -2.74
N GLU A 64 -19.02 -2.66 -3.96
CA GLU A 64 -17.74 -2.51 -4.68
C GLU A 64 -17.39 -1.04 -4.92
N GLU A 65 -18.38 -0.20 -5.22
CA GLU A 65 -18.23 1.24 -5.36
C GLU A 65 -17.68 1.86 -4.08
N ARG A 66 -18.27 1.49 -2.92
CA ARG A 66 -17.81 1.98 -1.62
C ARG A 66 -16.41 1.49 -1.29
N CYS A 67 -16.08 0.25 -1.63
CA CYS A 67 -14.73 -0.29 -1.47
C CYS A 67 -13.70 0.52 -2.28
N TYR A 68 -14.05 0.93 -3.49
CA TYR A 68 -13.20 1.75 -4.34
C TYR A 68 -13.04 3.18 -3.80
N GLU A 69 -14.12 3.79 -3.28
CA GLU A 69 -14.04 5.10 -2.61
C GLU A 69 -13.11 5.07 -1.38
N LEU A 70 -13.23 4.04 -0.53
CA LEU A 70 -12.34 3.88 0.62
C LEU A 70 -10.88 3.76 0.18
N PHE A 71 -10.61 2.95 -0.85
CA PHE A 71 -9.28 2.81 -1.42
C PHE A 71 -8.74 4.14 -1.96
N GLN A 72 -9.56 4.93 -2.67
CA GLN A 72 -9.16 6.25 -3.19
C GLN A 72 -8.74 7.21 -2.08
N ASN A 73 -9.40 7.17 -0.92
CA ASN A 73 -9.01 7.98 0.22
C ASN A 73 -7.69 7.49 0.84
N ASP A 74 -7.56 6.18 1.04
CA ASP A 74 -6.34 5.59 1.63
C ASP A 74 -5.10 5.79 0.75
N ILE A 75 -5.25 5.62 -0.57
CA ILE A 75 -4.14 5.79 -1.50
C ILE A 75 -3.71 7.26 -1.56
N GLN A 76 -4.65 8.20 -1.44
CA GLN A 76 -4.33 9.62 -1.37
C GLN A 76 -3.52 9.94 -0.10
N ILE A 77 -3.90 9.38 1.04
CA ILE A 77 -3.13 9.48 2.29
C ILE A 77 -1.73 8.88 2.11
N ALA A 78 -1.60 7.76 1.39
CA ALA A 78 -0.30 7.14 1.12
C ALA A 78 0.58 8.03 0.21
N ILE A 79 0.00 8.64 -0.83
CA ILE A 79 0.69 9.59 -1.72
C ILE A 79 1.18 10.81 -0.94
N GLU A 80 0.32 11.41 -0.12
CA GLU A 80 0.68 12.54 0.74
C GLU A 80 1.78 12.16 1.74
N GLY A 81 1.69 10.96 2.33
CA GLY A 81 2.74 10.40 3.18
C GLY A 81 4.08 10.29 2.47
N CYS A 82 4.10 9.85 1.21
CA CYS A 82 5.30 9.83 0.38
C CYS A 82 5.83 11.23 0.09
N GLN A 83 4.97 12.19 -0.27
CA GLN A 83 5.36 13.59 -0.52
C GLN A 83 6.02 14.24 0.71
N VAL A 84 5.63 13.84 1.92
CA VAL A 84 6.28 14.31 3.16
C VAL A 84 7.65 13.64 3.39
N ILE A 85 7.86 12.43 2.90
CA ILE A 85 9.14 11.70 3.05
C ILE A 85 10.16 12.13 1.98
N TYR A 86 9.70 12.42 0.77
CA TYR A 86 10.55 12.70 -0.40
C TYR A 86 10.32 14.12 -0.92
N ASP A 87 11.25 15.03 -0.62
CA ASP A 87 11.17 16.43 -1.06
C ASP A 87 11.11 16.57 -2.60
N ASN A 88 11.76 15.65 -3.32
CA ASN A 88 11.79 15.61 -4.79
C ASN A 88 10.73 14.66 -5.39
N TRP A 89 9.62 14.41 -4.69
CA TRP A 89 8.59 13.44 -5.10
C TRP A 89 8.15 13.59 -6.57
N GLU A 90 7.87 14.82 -7.02
CA GLU A 90 7.39 15.10 -8.38
C GLU A 90 8.45 14.86 -9.47
N GLU A 91 9.73 14.78 -9.07
CA GLU A 91 10.86 14.50 -9.96
C GLU A 91 11.18 13.00 -10.04
N LEU A 92 10.70 12.19 -9.09
CA LEU A 92 10.93 10.75 -9.10
C LEU A 92 10.27 10.10 -10.33
N PRO A 93 10.90 9.05 -10.90
CA PRO A 93 10.28 8.24 -11.94
C PRO A 93 8.91 7.74 -11.50
N GLN A 94 7.94 7.74 -12.42
CA GLN A 94 6.57 7.32 -12.12
C GLN A 94 6.52 5.91 -11.51
N GLU A 95 7.35 4.99 -11.99
CA GLU A 95 7.44 3.63 -11.47
C GLU A 95 7.90 3.61 -10.01
N MET A 96 8.85 4.47 -9.63
CA MET A 96 9.29 4.60 -8.25
C MET A 96 8.19 5.21 -7.37
N GLN A 97 7.44 6.19 -7.87
CA GLN A 97 6.29 6.73 -7.17
C GLN A 97 5.26 5.63 -6.89
N HIS A 98 4.93 4.77 -7.87
CA HIS A 98 4.00 3.66 -7.69
C HIS A 98 4.50 2.67 -6.61
N ILE A 99 5.77 2.30 -6.65
CA ILE A 99 6.39 1.38 -5.67
C ILE A 99 6.34 1.98 -4.27
N LEU A 100 6.72 3.25 -4.11
CA LEU A 100 6.73 3.93 -2.81
C LEU A 100 5.33 4.11 -2.25
N THR A 101 4.36 4.48 -3.08
CA THR A 101 2.96 4.57 -2.67
C THR A 101 2.41 3.21 -2.25
N ASN A 102 2.73 2.14 -2.99
CA ASN A 102 2.34 0.77 -2.64
C ASN A 102 2.91 0.35 -1.27
N MET A 103 4.20 0.64 -1.02
CA MET A 103 4.82 0.38 0.29
C MET A 103 4.21 1.25 1.39
N CYS A 104 3.96 2.53 1.12
CA CYS A 104 3.37 3.47 2.08
C CYS A 104 1.92 3.10 2.43
N PHE A 105 1.15 2.53 1.50
CA PHE A 105 -0.19 2.03 1.76
C PHE A 105 -0.17 0.92 2.82
N GLN A 106 0.76 -0.03 2.70
CA GLN A 106 0.86 -1.15 3.64
C GLN A 106 1.48 -0.75 4.99
N LEU A 107 2.54 0.06 4.97
CA LEU A 107 3.35 0.38 6.15
C LEU A 107 2.89 1.66 6.88
N GLY A 108 2.13 2.51 6.18
CA GLY A 108 1.92 3.90 6.54
C GLY A 108 3.18 4.76 6.41
N GLN A 109 3.01 6.08 6.42
CA GLN A 109 4.11 7.06 6.40
C GLN A 109 5.12 6.81 7.54
N GLY A 110 4.63 6.51 8.74
CA GLY A 110 5.47 6.24 9.91
C GLY A 110 6.32 4.96 9.79
N GLY A 111 5.84 3.96 9.04
CA GLY A 111 6.60 2.76 8.74
C GLY A 111 7.64 2.99 7.66
N LEU A 112 7.23 3.59 6.52
CA LEU A 112 8.10 3.87 5.39
C LEU A 112 9.25 4.84 5.72
N SER A 113 8.99 5.86 6.54
CA SER A 113 10.01 6.82 7.00
C SER A 113 11.15 6.17 7.81
N ARG A 114 10.99 4.94 8.32
CA ARG A 114 12.03 4.21 9.04
C ARG A 114 13.05 3.54 8.12
N PHE A 115 12.78 3.44 6.82
CA PHE A 115 13.69 2.88 5.81
C PHE A 115 14.79 3.89 5.43
N LYS A 116 15.55 4.37 6.43
CA LYS A 116 16.47 5.52 6.27
C LYS A 116 17.46 5.35 5.12
N ASN A 117 18.07 4.18 5.00
CA ASN A 117 19.06 3.89 3.96
C ASN A 117 18.40 3.81 2.58
N MET A 118 17.28 3.08 2.45
CA MET A 118 16.51 3.01 1.21
C MET A 118 16.04 4.41 0.77
N ASN A 119 15.47 5.20 1.68
CA ASN A 119 14.98 6.54 1.37
C ASN A 119 16.14 7.45 0.91
N SER A 120 17.32 7.33 1.55
CA SER A 120 18.52 8.04 1.11
C SER A 120 19.00 7.59 -0.27
N ALA A 121 18.89 6.30 -0.60
CA ALA A 121 19.21 5.77 -1.93
C ALA A 121 18.21 6.24 -2.99
N VAL A 122 16.91 6.34 -2.66
CA VAL A 122 15.88 6.90 -3.55
C VAL A 122 16.21 8.34 -3.91
N SER A 123 16.56 9.20 -2.94
CA SER A 123 16.95 10.60 -3.21
C SER A 123 18.22 10.75 -4.04
N GLN A 124 19.04 9.70 -4.13
CA GLN A 124 20.26 9.65 -4.95
C GLN A 124 20.03 8.91 -6.28
N GLU A 125 18.80 8.48 -6.56
CA GLU A 125 18.45 7.66 -7.72
C GLU A 125 19.30 6.38 -7.83
N ALA A 126 19.78 5.86 -6.70
CA ALA A 126 20.64 4.70 -6.62
C ALA A 126 19.81 3.41 -6.58
N TRP A 127 19.09 3.10 -7.67
CA TRP A 127 18.08 2.04 -7.72
C TRP A 127 18.60 0.65 -7.32
N GLY A 128 19.86 0.33 -7.67
CA GLY A 128 20.51 -0.89 -7.20
C GLY A 128 20.57 -0.97 -5.67
N MET A 129 20.92 0.14 -5.00
CA MET A 129 20.92 0.22 -3.53
C MET A 129 19.51 0.21 -2.95
N VAL A 130 18.54 0.87 -3.59
CA VAL A 130 17.12 0.80 -3.18
C VAL A 130 16.65 -0.66 -3.13
N SER A 131 16.99 -1.44 -4.16
CA SER A 131 16.62 -2.86 -4.25
C SER A 131 17.23 -3.73 -3.14
N LEU A 132 18.43 -3.39 -2.67
CA LEU A 132 19.09 -4.11 -1.59
C LEU A 132 18.49 -3.73 -0.23
N GLU A 133 18.38 -2.43 0.04
CA GLU A 133 17.87 -1.91 1.31
C GLU A 133 16.39 -2.22 1.54
N MET A 134 15.58 -2.29 0.48
CA MET A 134 14.17 -2.70 0.61
C MET A 134 14.04 -4.16 1.05
N MET A 135 14.94 -5.03 0.58
CA MET A 135 14.95 -6.46 0.91
C MET A 135 15.60 -6.73 2.27
N ASP A 136 16.51 -5.88 2.71
CA ASP A 136 17.09 -5.91 4.06
C ASP A 136 16.14 -5.27 5.10
N SER A 137 14.89 -5.75 5.13
CA SER A 137 13.87 -5.21 6.03
C SER A 137 12.98 -6.30 6.60
N ARG A 138 12.47 -6.05 7.81
CA ARG A 138 11.45 -6.92 8.43
C ARG A 138 10.19 -7.02 7.56
N TRP A 139 9.85 -5.93 6.88
CA TRP A 139 8.74 -5.90 5.93
C TRP A 139 8.92 -6.94 4.82
N ALA A 140 10.10 -7.02 4.21
CA ALA A 140 10.39 -8.02 3.18
C ALA A 140 10.32 -9.46 3.72
N GLN A 141 10.62 -9.67 5.01
CA GLN A 141 10.46 -10.99 5.64
C GLN A 141 8.98 -11.34 5.89
N GLN A 142 8.14 -10.34 6.17
CA GLN A 142 6.71 -10.53 6.46
C GLN A 142 5.88 -10.69 5.18
N THR A 143 6.24 -10.01 4.09
CA THR A 143 5.57 -10.09 2.79
C THR A 143 6.57 -10.35 1.66
N PRO A 144 7.18 -11.55 1.61
CA PRO A 144 8.31 -11.85 0.72
C PRO A 144 7.96 -11.81 -0.76
N GLU A 145 6.78 -12.29 -1.17
CA GLU A 145 6.37 -12.29 -2.58
C GLU A 145 6.14 -10.87 -3.10
N ARG A 146 5.44 -10.04 -2.32
CA ARG A 146 5.24 -8.61 -2.63
C ARG A 146 6.56 -7.86 -2.68
N ALA A 147 7.43 -8.06 -1.69
CA ALA A 147 8.73 -7.39 -1.62
C ALA A 147 9.62 -7.78 -2.81
N ALA A 148 9.66 -9.06 -3.18
CA ALA A 148 10.41 -9.53 -4.34
C ALA A 148 9.91 -8.91 -5.66
N ARG A 149 8.57 -8.85 -5.86
CA ARG A 149 8.00 -8.23 -7.05
C ARG A 149 8.33 -6.75 -7.15
N LEU A 150 8.22 -5.99 -6.05
CA LEU A 150 8.56 -4.58 -6.04
C LEU A 150 10.06 -4.35 -6.27
N ARG A 151 10.92 -5.19 -5.69
CA ARG A 151 12.36 -5.18 -5.95
C ARG A 151 12.68 -5.36 -7.43
N ASP A 152 12.04 -6.32 -8.09
CA ASP A 152 12.30 -6.60 -9.51
C ASP A 152 11.94 -5.41 -10.40
N ARG A 153 10.91 -4.65 -10.03
CA ARG A 153 10.55 -3.39 -10.71
C ARG A 153 11.59 -2.29 -10.48
N VAL A 154 12.09 -2.14 -9.25
CA VAL A 154 13.20 -1.22 -8.96
C VAL A 154 14.44 -1.59 -9.78
N LEU A 155 14.77 -2.88 -9.86
CA LEU A 155 15.93 -3.35 -10.63
C LEU A 155 15.75 -3.12 -12.14
N ALA A 156 14.54 -3.23 -12.68
CA ALA A 156 14.27 -2.95 -14.09
C ALA A 156 14.64 -1.50 -14.46
N MET A 157 14.49 -0.55 -13.54
CA MET A 157 14.88 0.85 -13.75
C MET A 157 16.40 1.07 -13.85
N THR A 158 17.24 0.11 -13.43
CA THR A 158 18.70 0.20 -13.60
C THR A 158 19.17 -0.07 -15.03
N GLY A 159 18.32 -0.69 -15.86
CA GLY A 159 18.66 -1.16 -17.20
C GLY A 159 18.13 -0.29 -18.34
N GLU A 160 17.51 0.86 -18.04
CA GLU A 160 16.92 1.77 -19.04
C GLU A 160 17.92 2.81 -19.60
N GLU A 161 19.20 2.46 -19.72
CA GLU A 161 20.24 3.26 -20.41
C GLU A 161 20.28 3.03 -21.93
#